data_AF-A0A933M041-F1
#
_entry.id   AF-A0A933M041-F1
#
_cell.length_a   1.000
_cell.length_b   1.000
_cell.length_c   1.000
_cell.angle_alpha   90.00
_cell.angle_beta   90.00
_cell.angle_gamma   90.00
#
_symmetry.space_group_name_H-M   'P 1'
#
loop_
_entity.id
_entity.type
_entity.pdbx_description
1 polymer ?
#
loop_
_entity_poly.entity_id
_entity_poly.type
_entity_poly.pdbx_seq_one_letter_code
_entity_poly.pdbx_strand_id
1 'polypeptide(L)'
;MAEKYETWFNFISRHHHCDSPDVWRERLMRAGFAIEKFWYYFSAGAHASLEWGHYLGVPSVVSKIIFGRWILSPTRANLFFTEKLLRRYYEEGKQEKGAYVFFVCKKVA
;
A
#
# COMPACT_ATOMS: atom_id res chain seq x y z
N MET A 1 -8.99 15.25 -16.92
CA MET A 1 -7.57 15.42 -16.53
C MET A 1 -7.05 14.25 -15.70
N ALA A 2 -7.85 13.68 -14.78
CA ALA A 2 -7.45 12.54 -13.96
C ALA A 2 -7.02 11.29 -14.75
N GLU A 3 -7.78 10.86 -15.76
CA GLU A 3 -7.48 9.63 -16.52
C GLU A 3 -6.14 9.65 -17.28
N LYS A 4 -5.79 10.81 -17.86
CA LYS A 4 -4.50 10.98 -18.55
C LYS A 4 -3.33 10.91 -17.57
N TYR A 5 -3.50 11.52 -16.39
CA TYR A 5 -2.53 11.43 -15.31
C TYR A 5 -2.38 10.00 -14.81
N GLU A 6 -3.50 9.30 -14.57
CA GLU A 6 -3.50 7.89 -14.14
C GLU A 6 -2.80 6.98 -15.15
N THR A 7 -3.09 7.13 -16.44
CA THR A 7 -2.46 6.34 -17.51
C THR A 7 -0.94 6.55 -17.53
N TRP A 8 -0.50 7.80 -17.46
CA TRP A 8 0.92 8.14 -17.41
C TRP A 8 1.59 7.62 -16.13
N PHE A 9 0.94 7.76 -14.98
CA PHE A 9 1.46 7.31 -13.69
C PHE A 9 1.59 5.78 -13.65
N ASN A 10 0.60 5.06 -14.15
CA ASN A 10 0.64 3.60 -14.27
C ASN A 10 1.74 3.14 -15.23
N PHE A 11 1.99 3.89 -16.31
CA PHE A 11 3.09 3.61 -17.22
C PHE A 11 4.46 3.74 -16.55
N ILE A 12 4.75 4.87 -15.89
CA ILE A 12 6.06 5.08 -15.22
C ILE A 12 6.26 4.11 -14.04
N SER A 13 5.17 3.78 -13.33
CA SER A 13 5.18 2.86 -12.19
C SER A 13 5.13 1.39 -12.60
N ARG A 14 4.93 1.09 -13.89
CA ARG A 14 4.76 -0.27 -14.44
C ARG A 14 3.59 -1.02 -13.79
N HIS A 15 2.52 -0.29 -13.48
CA HIS A 15 1.27 -0.87 -12.99
C HIS A 15 0.41 -1.32 -14.16
N HIS A 16 0.06 -2.62 -14.18
CA HIS A 16 -0.73 -3.21 -15.27
C HIS A 16 -2.17 -3.56 -14.87
N HIS A 17 -2.44 -3.78 -13.58
CA HIS A 17 -3.72 -4.34 -13.12
C HIS A 17 -4.31 -3.59 -11.90
N CYS A 18 -4.20 -2.27 -11.91
CA CYS A 18 -4.88 -1.38 -10.96
C CYS A 18 -6.39 -1.25 -11.27
N ASP A 19 -7.02 -2.35 -11.69
CA ASP A 19 -8.42 -2.39 -12.05
C ASP A 19 -9.32 -2.43 -10.81
N SER A 20 -10.58 -2.04 -10.99
CA SER A 20 -11.58 -2.09 -9.92
C SER A 20 -11.86 -3.51 -9.44
N PRO A 21 -12.45 -3.69 -8.23
CA PRO A 21 -12.85 -5.01 -7.77
C PRO A 21 -13.82 -5.74 -8.70
N ASP A 22 -14.63 -5.00 -9.46
CA ASP A 22 -15.58 -5.59 -10.40
C ASP A 22 -14.87 -6.25 -11.60
N VAL A 23 -13.85 -5.59 -12.15
CA VAL A 23 -13.02 -6.15 -13.23
C VAL A 23 -12.26 -7.38 -12.73
N TRP A 24 -11.72 -7.33 -11.52
CA TRP A 24 -11.07 -8.48 -10.90
C TRP A 24 -12.05 -9.63 -10.63
N ARG A 25 -13.28 -9.33 -10.22
CA ARG A 25 -14.33 -10.34 -10.03
C ARG A 25 -14.59 -11.12 -11.32
N GLU A 26 -14.75 -10.41 -12.44
CA GLU A 26 -14.97 -11.05 -13.74
C GLU A 26 -13.77 -11.90 -14.19
N ARG A 27 -12.54 -11.43 -13.96
CA ARG A 27 -11.32 -12.18 -14.29
C ARG A 27 -11.20 -13.46 -13.47
N LEU A 28 -11.43 -13.37 -12.16
CA LEU A 28 -11.38 -14.52 -11.25
C LEU A 28 -12.44 -15.56 -11.59
N MET A 29 -13.68 -15.13 -11.87
CA MET A 29 -14.75 -16.02 -12.29
C MET A 29 -14.42 -16.76 -13.58
N ARG A 30 -13.91 -16.06 -14.61
CA ARG A 30 -13.46 -16.68 -15.86
C ARG A 30 -12.32 -17.68 -15.67
N ALA A 31 -11.49 -17.47 -14.66
CA ALA A 31 -10.40 -18.38 -14.30
C ALA A 31 -10.85 -19.58 -13.43
N GLY A 32 -12.16 -19.74 -13.18
CA GLY A 32 -12.70 -20.86 -12.39
C GLY A 32 -12.60 -20.66 -10.88
N PHE A 33 -12.57 -19.41 -10.41
CA PHE A 33 -12.60 -19.07 -8.99
C PHE A 33 -13.94 -18.48 -8.58
N ALA A 34 -14.46 -18.92 -7.44
CA ALA A 34 -15.55 -18.26 -6.73
C ALA A 34 -14.96 -17.37 -5.63
N ILE A 35 -15.40 -16.11 -5.57
CA ILE A 35 -14.96 -15.16 -4.53
C ILE A 35 -15.81 -15.39 -3.28
N GLU A 36 -15.17 -15.71 -2.16
CA GLU A 36 -15.86 -15.85 -0.87
C GLU A 36 -16.02 -14.49 -0.18
N LYS A 37 -14.98 -13.65 -0.26
CA LYS A 37 -14.91 -12.35 0.40
C LYS A 37 -13.81 -11.50 -0.22
N PHE A 38 -14.03 -10.19 -0.21
CA PHE A 38 -13.01 -9.20 -0.55
C PHE A 38 -13.16 -7.98 0.35
N TRP A 39 -12.09 -7.23 0.53
CA TRP A 39 -12.10 -5.97 1.27
C TRP A 39 -10.93 -5.09 0.83
N TYR A 40 -11.06 -3.79 1.05
CA TYR A 40 -9.92 -2.89 0.95
C TYR A 40 -9.13 -2.91 2.26
N TYR A 41 -7.81 -2.76 2.19
CA TYR A 41 -6.96 -2.75 3.38
C TYR A 41 -6.04 -1.53 3.48
N PHE A 42 -6.13 -0.61 2.52
CA PHE A 42 -5.29 0.57 2.47
C PHE A 42 -6.14 1.82 2.38
N SER A 43 -6.45 2.39 3.55
CA SER A 43 -7.33 3.55 3.69
C SER A 43 -6.75 4.79 3.01
N ALA A 44 -7.58 5.82 2.84
CA ALA A 44 -7.11 7.12 2.36
C ALA A 44 -6.04 7.73 3.28
N GLY A 45 -6.14 7.51 4.60
CA GLY A 45 -5.15 7.99 5.58
C GLY A 45 -3.82 7.22 5.49
N ALA A 46 -3.89 5.90 5.29
CA ALA A 46 -2.70 5.08 5.05
C ALA A 46 -2.00 5.49 3.75
N HIS A 47 -2.79 5.74 2.68
CA HIS A 47 -2.27 6.21 1.41
C HIS A 47 -1.63 7.59 1.51
N ALA A 48 -2.29 8.56 2.14
CA ALA A 48 -1.69 9.87 2.40
C ALA A 48 -0.37 9.73 3.20
N SER A 49 -0.35 8.88 4.22
CA SER A 49 0.87 8.66 5.02
C SER A 49 2.01 8.03 4.23
N LEU A 50 1.72 7.20 3.23
CA LEU A 50 2.70 6.66 2.29
C LEU A 50 3.30 7.78 1.43
N GLU A 51 2.46 8.66 0.88
CA GLU A 51 2.92 9.82 0.11
C GLU A 51 3.82 10.74 0.97
N TRP A 52 3.46 10.94 2.24
CA TRP A 52 4.27 11.68 3.19
C TRP A 52 5.49 10.89 3.73
N GLY A 53 5.60 9.60 3.42
CA GLY A 53 6.61 8.69 3.95
C GLY A 53 8.04 9.11 3.62
N HIS A 54 8.25 9.78 2.48
CA HIS A 54 9.56 10.34 2.12
C HIS A 54 10.05 11.37 3.15
N TYR A 55 9.15 12.20 3.69
CA TYR A 55 9.50 13.18 4.72
C TYR A 55 9.74 12.52 6.07
N LEU A 56 9.06 11.40 6.38
CA LEU A 56 9.33 10.60 7.57
C LEU A 56 10.72 9.94 7.55
N GLY A 57 11.37 9.87 6.38
CA GLY A 57 12.73 9.39 6.20
C GLY A 57 13.83 10.43 6.45
N VAL A 58 13.47 11.71 6.64
CA VAL A 58 14.46 12.80 6.88
C VAL A 58 15.41 12.49 8.06
N PRO A 59 14.96 11.97 9.21
CA PRO A 59 15.88 11.57 10.28
C PRO A 59 16.93 10.54 9.83
N SER A 60 16.56 9.61 8.95
CA SER A 60 17.49 8.62 8.38
C SER A 60 18.49 9.26 7.40
N VAL A 61 18.08 10.29 6.65
CA VAL A 61 19.01 11.09 5.82
C VAL A 61 20.03 11.82 6.69
N VAL A 62 19.57 12.48 7.77
CA VAL A 62 20.46 13.15 8.73
C VAL A 62 21.43 12.15 9.34
N SER A 63 20.94 10.97 9.75
CA SER A 63 21.78 9.88 10.23
C SER A 63 22.83 9.44 9.19
N LYS A 64 22.44 9.36 7.90
CA LYS A 64 23.35 8.98 6.82
C LYS A 64 24.45 10.03 6.63
N ILE A 65 24.13 11.31 6.73
CA ILE A 65 25.08 12.41 6.59
C ILE A 65 26.07 12.43 7.76
N ILE A 66 25.59 12.30 9.00
CA ILE A 66 26.43 12.44 10.20
C ILE A 66 27.24 11.17 10.48
N PHE A 67 26.61 9.99 10.36
CA PHE A 67 27.19 8.72 10.81
C PHE A 67 27.50 7.75 9.66
N GLY A 68 27.22 8.13 8.41
CA GLY A 68 27.39 7.25 7.26
C GLY A 68 26.38 6.11 7.18
N ARG A 69 25.37 6.08 8.07
CA ARG A 69 24.40 4.97 8.21
C ARG A 69 22.95 5.47 8.14
N TRP A 70 22.09 4.77 7.39
CA TRP A 70 20.65 5.07 7.33
C TRP A 70 19.90 4.68 8.62
N ILE A 71 20.40 3.63 9.29
CA ILE A 71 19.87 3.06 10.53
C ILE A 71 21.05 3.01 11.50
N LEU A 72 20.95 3.72 12.63
CA LEU A 72 22.03 3.83 13.61
C LEU A 72 22.21 2.52 14.39
N SER A 73 21.10 1.85 14.69
CA SER A 73 21.05 0.61 15.44
C SER A 73 20.02 -0.35 14.83
N PRO A 74 20.34 -1.66 14.68
CA PRO A 74 19.42 -2.67 14.15
C PRO A 74 18.35 -3.08 15.17
N THR A 75 17.78 -2.11 15.89
CA THR A 75 16.75 -2.32 16.91
C THR A 75 15.50 -1.52 16.54
N ARG A 76 14.33 -1.97 17.01
CA ARG A 76 13.06 -1.24 16.78
C ARG A 76 13.09 0.20 17.29
N ALA A 77 13.89 0.46 18.32
CA ALA A 77 14.06 1.78 18.91
C ALA A 77 14.50 2.83 17.86
N ASN A 78 15.28 2.44 16.85
CA ASN A 78 15.73 3.36 15.80
C ASN A 78 14.58 3.98 15.01
N LEU A 79 13.47 3.24 14.84
CA LEU A 79 12.29 3.67 14.07
C LEU A 79 11.08 3.92 14.96
N PHE A 80 11.27 4.01 16.28
CA PHE A 80 10.17 4.06 17.25
C PHE A 80 9.15 5.17 16.96
N PHE A 81 9.61 6.39 16.64
CA PHE A 81 8.70 7.50 16.36
C PHE A 81 7.90 7.28 15.07
N THR A 82 8.56 6.84 14.01
CA THR A 82 7.91 6.51 12.73
C THR A 82 6.91 5.37 12.89
N GLU A 83 7.31 4.31 13.59
CA GLU A 83 6.45 3.18 13.91
C GLU A 83 5.22 3.61 14.72
N LYS A 84 5.42 4.40 15.79
CA LYS A 84 4.33 4.89 16.64
C LYS A 84 3.34 5.77 15.86
N LEU A 85 3.84 6.62 14.95
CA LEU A 85 2.99 7.48 14.12
C LEU A 85 2.13 6.67 13.14
N LEU A 86 2.74 5.67 12.51
CA LEU A 86 2.12 4.85 11.47
C LEU A 86 1.34 3.65 12.02
N ARG A 87 1.52 3.29 13.30
CA ARG A 87 0.86 2.14 13.95
C ARG A 87 -0.63 2.12 13.70
N ARG A 88 -1.29 3.26 13.83
CA ARG A 88 -2.74 3.38 13.63
C ARG A 88 -3.18 2.84 12.27
N TYR A 89 -2.41 3.11 11.21
CA TYR A 89 -2.71 2.68 9.84
C TYR A 89 -2.34 1.21 9.61
N TYR A 90 -1.36 0.70 10.34
CA TYR A 90 -1.02 -0.72 10.32
C TYR A 90 -2.10 -1.58 11.01
N GLU A 91 -2.68 -1.06 12.10
CA GLU A 91 -3.73 -1.73 12.88
C GLU A 91 -5.14 -1.47 12.32
N GLU A 92 -5.27 -0.75 11.21
CA GLU A 92 -6.56 -0.52 10.56
C GLU A 92 -7.20 -1.85 10.13
N GLY A 93 -8.50 -1.94 10.38
CA GLY A 93 -9.31 -3.06 9.93
C GLY A 93 -9.60 -3.02 8.43
N LYS A 94 -10.53 -3.89 8.02
CA LYS A 94 -11.07 -3.89 6.66
C LYS A 94 -11.75 -2.55 6.36
N GLN A 95 -11.46 -1.99 5.20
CA GLN A 95 -11.99 -0.73 4.73
C GLN A 95 -13.09 -0.98 3.68
N GLU A 96 -14.10 -0.12 3.67
CA GLU A 96 -15.13 -0.11 2.61
C GLU A 96 -14.58 0.40 1.28
N LYS A 97 -13.59 1.30 1.32
CA LYS A 97 -12.89 1.86 0.17
C LYS A 97 -11.42 2.08 0.50
N GLY A 98 -10.55 1.84 -0.47
CA GLY A 98 -9.11 2.05 -0.33
C GLY A 98 -8.40 1.91 -1.66
N ALA A 99 -7.08 2.11 -1.68
CA ALA A 99 -6.30 2.00 -2.91
C ALA A 99 -5.88 0.55 -3.23
N TYR A 100 -5.97 -0.35 -2.25
CA TYR A 100 -5.56 -1.76 -2.40
C TYR A 100 -6.67 -2.68 -1.92
N VAL A 101 -6.89 -3.76 -2.67
CA VAL A 101 -7.94 -4.75 -2.46
C VAL A 101 -7.33 -6.13 -2.22
N PHE A 102 -7.93 -6.90 -1.32
CA PHE A 102 -7.58 -8.29 -1.07
C PHE A 102 -8.78 -9.19 -1.37
N PHE A 103 -8.55 -10.31 -2.07
CA PHE A 103 -9.58 -11.29 -2.41
C PHE A 103 -9.26 -12.65 -1.77
N VAL A 104 -10.28 -13.28 -1.18
CA VAL A 104 -10.23 -14.70 -0.82
C VAL A 104 -11.14 -15.44 -1.78
N CYS A 105 -10.55 -16.39 -2.50
CA CYS A 105 -11.22 -17.15 -3.53
C CYS A 105 -11.07 -18.65 -3.28
N LYS A 106 -12.11 -19.40 -3.65
CA LYS A 106 -12.08 -20.85 -3.71
C LYS A 106 -12.07 -21.27 -5.18
N LYS A 107 -11.18 -22.20 -5.53
CA LYS A 107 -11.18 -22.80 -6.85
C LYS A 107 -12.40 -23.72 -6.98
N VAL A 108 -13.20 -23.52 -8.03
CA VAL A 108 -14.41 -24.30 -8.31
C VAL A 108 -14.29 -25.16 -9.57
N ALA A 109 -13.17 -25.06 -10.28
CA ALA A 109 -12.83 -25.86 -11.46
C ALA A 109 -11.56 -26.69 -11.27
#